data_AF-A0A359E863-F1
#
_entry.id   AF-A0A359E863-F1
#
_cell.length_a   1.000
_cell.length_b   1.000
_cell.length_c   1.000
_cell.angle_alpha   90.00
_cell.angle_beta   90.00
_cell.angle_gamma   90.00
#
_symmetry.space_group_name_H-M   'P 1'
#
loop_
_entity.id
_entity.type
_entity.pdbx_description
1 polymer ?
#
loop_
_entity_poly.entity_id
_entity_poly.type
_entity_poly.pdbx_seq_one_letter_code
_entity_poly.pdbx_strand_id
1 'polypeptide(L)'
;LHAALGGGAEVCLIPEIPYDIDKVLEKLHDRYSAGGKGFAIIVIAEGAKPKEGTTVSRESEEVGYKNVRFGGVAYQLSAQLKDAGFKHDIREMVLGHLQRGGTPIAFDRVLATQFGA
;
A
#
# COMPACT_ATOMS: atom_id res chain seq x y z
N LEU A 1 7.33 -1.50 -6.57
CA LEU A 1 7.41 -1.03 -7.97
C LEU A 1 6.92 -2.08 -8.99
N HIS A 2 7.61 -3.22 -9.19
CA HIS A 2 7.22 -4.20 -10.23
C HIS A 2 5.80 -4.78 -10.04
N ALA A 3 5.39 -5.04 -8.80
CA ALA A 3 4.02 -5.48 -8.50
C ALA A 3 2.97 -4.43 -8.87
N ALA A 4 3.28 -3.14 -8.68
CA ALA A 4 2.40 -2.04 -9.07
C ALA A 4 2.26 -1.95 -10.59
N LEU A 5 3.37 -2.07 -11.32
CA LEU A 5 3.36 -2.09 -12.79
C LEU A 5 2.60 -3.30 -13.35
N GLY A 6 2.90 -4.50 -12.85
CA GLY A 6 2.23 -5.73 -13.30
C GLY A 6 0.75 -5.80 -12.92
N GLY A 7 0.37 -5.20 -11.78
CA GLY A 7 -1.01 -5.13 -11.30
C GLY A 7 -1.82 -3.96 -11.87
N GLY A 8 -1.21 -3.06 -12.64
CA GLY A 8 -1.87 -1.86 -13.16
C GLY A 8 -2.30 -0.87 -12.08
N ALA A 9 -1.52 -0.77 -10.99
CA ALA A 9 -1.84 0.09 -9.87
C ALA A 9 -1.76 1.58 -10.23
N GLU A 10 -2.79 2.34 -9.87
CA GLU A 10 -2.81 3.78 -10.03
C GLU A 10 -1.89 4.52 -9.05
N VAL A 11 -1.69 3.94 -7.86
CA VAL A 11 -0.85 4.51 -6.81
C VAL A 11 0.11 3.44 -6.31
N CYS A 12 1.41 3.77 -6.30
CA CYS A 12 2.47 2.93 -5.76
C CYS A 12 3.21 3.71 -4.66
N LEU A 13 3.08 3.28 -3.41
CA LEU A 13 3.73 3.89 -2.26
C LEU A 13 4.93 3.03 -1.84
N ILE A 14 6.12 3.62 -1.87
CA ILE A 14 7.39 2.92 -1.65
C ILE A 14 8.14 3.53 -0.45
N PRO A 15 9.03 2.78 0.23
CA PRO A 15 9.74 3.27 1.42
C PRO A 15 10.65 4.47 1.15
N GLU A 16 11.16 4.60 -0.08
CA GLU A 16 12.12 5.63 -0.48
C GLU A 16 11.48 7.01 -0.63
N ILE A 17 10.15 7.08 -0.82
CA ILE A 17 9.41 8.33 -1.07
C ILE A 17 8.27 8.42 -0.05
N PRO A 18 8.37 9.29 0.97
CA PRO A 18 7.29 9.53 1.90
C PRO A 18 6.03 10.01 1.17
N TYR A 19 4.88 9.42 1.49
CA TYR A 19 3.63 9.70 0.78
C TYR A 19 2.85 10.85 1.42
N ASP A 20 2.07 11.53 0.59
CA ASP A 20 1.17 12.61 0.98
C ASP A 20 -0.27 12.17 0.73
N ILE A 21 -1.10 12.15 1.78
CA ILE A 21 -2.47 11.66 1.70
C ILE A 21 -3.31 12.49 0.75
N ASP A 22 -3.10 13.81 0.70
CA ASP A 22 -3.90 14.69 -0.16
C ASP A 22 -3.63 14.38 -1.64
N LYS A 23 -2.38 14.11 -2.00
CA LYS A 23 -2.01 13.70 -3.36
C LYS A 23 -2.54 12.32 -3.73
N VAL A 24 -2.59 11.41 -2.76
CA VAL A 24 -3.22 10.09 -3.00
C VAL A 24 -4.71 10.30 -3.23
N LEU A 25 -5.40 11.12 -2.43
CA LEU A 25 -6.82 11.44 -2.60
C LEU A 25 -7.11 12.06 -3.95
N GLU A 26 -6.34 13.06 -4.37
CA GLU A 26 -6.44 13.70 -5.68
C GLU A 26 -6.41 12.64 -6.78
N LYS A 27 -5.42 11.75 -6.73
CA LYS A 27 -5.28 10.70 -7.73
C LYS A 27 -6.45 9.71 -7.71
N LEU A 28 -6.98 9.38 -6.54
CA LEU A 28 -8.15 8.50 -6.42
C LEU A 28 -9.40 9.19 -6.98
N HIS A 29 -9.65 10.45 -6.64
CA HIS A 29 -10.81 11.20 -7.12
C HIS A 29 -10.86 11.27 -8.65
N ASP A 30 -9.71 11.44 -9.32
CA ASP A 30 -9.63 11.36 -10.78
C ASP A 30 -10.18 10.04 -11.33
N ARG A 31 -9.95 8.92 -10.63
CA ARG A 31 -10.41 7.58 -11.07
C ARG A 31 -11.91 7.38 -10.89
N TYR A 32 -12.51 8.07 -9.93
CA TYR A 32 -13.94 8.03 -9.63
C TYR A 32 -14.73 9.21 -10.25
N SER A 33 -14.04 10.15 -10.89
CA SER A 33 -14.66 11.25 -11.64
C SER A 33 -15.47 10.78 -12.85
N ALA A 34 -16.30 11.66 -13.41
CA ALA A 34 -17.09 11.36 -14.60
C ALA A 34 -16.18 11.01 -15.79
N GLY A 35 -16.25 9.77 -16.28
CA GLY A 35 -15.36 9.23 -17.33
C GLY A 35 -14.18 8.40 -16.80
N GLY A 36 -14.00 8.34 -15.48
CA GLY A 36 -13.06 7.43 -14.81
C GLY A 36 -13.50 5.97 -14.85
N LYS A 37 -12.64 5.05 -14.35
CA LYS A 37 -12.98 3.60 -14.35
C LYS A 37 -13.85 3.20 -13.15
N GLY A 38 -14.06 4.09 -12.17
CA GLY A 38 -14.85 3.79 -10.96
C GLY A 38 -14.17 2.83 -9.98
N PHE A 39 -12.88 2.55 -10.17
CA PHE A 39 -12.04 1.80 -9.24
C PHE A 39 -10.58 2.25 -9.35
N ALA A 40 -9.82 1.98 -8.29
CA ALA A 40 -8.37 2.20 -8.25
C ALA A 40 -7.69 1.07 -7.45
N ILE A 41 -6.46 0.77 -7.82
CA ILE A 41 -5.58 -0.18 -7.13
C ILE A 41 -4.42 0.62 -6.53
N ILE A 42 -4.22 0.44 -5.23
CA ILE A 42 -3.09 1.00 -4.50
C ILE A 42 -2.18 -0.14 -4.07
N VAL A 43 -0.89 -0.03 -4.39
CA VAL A 43 0.15 -0.93 -3.87
C VAL A 43 1.01 -0.15 -2.89
N ILE A 44 0.98 -0.54 -1.63
CA ILE A 44 1.78 0.05 -0.56
C ILE A 44 2.83 -0.95 -0.06
N ALA A 45 4.09 -0.51 -0.01
CA ALA A 45 5.15 -1.27 0.61
C ALA A 45 5.07 -1.20 2.15
N GLU A 46 5.46 -2.30 2.81
CA GLU A 46 5.46 -2.42 4.28
C GLU A 46 6.28 -1.31 4.99
N GLY A 47 7.31 -0.79 4.32
CA GLY A 47 8.15 0.29 4.84
C GLY A 47 7.73 1.70 4.41
N ALA A 48 6.62 1.87 3.68
CA ALA A 48 6.15 3.18 3.25
C ALA A 48 5.69 4.02 4.45
N LYS A 49 6.03 5.31 4.43
CA LYS A 49 5.75 6.24 5.54
C LYS A 49 5.05 7.49 5.02
N PRO A 50 4.12 8.08 5.79
CA PRO A 50 3.58 9.39 5.45
C PRO A 50 4.68 10.45 5.59
N LYS A 51 4.53 11.56 4.86
CA LYS A 51 5.35 12.75 5.04
C LYS A 51 5.10 13.34 6.44
N GLU A 52 6.13 13.95 7.03
CA GLU A 52 6.01 14.60 8.34
C GLU A 52 4.92 15.68 8.31
N GLY A 53 4.05 15.69 9.32
CA GLY A 53 2.92 16.62 9.41
C GLY A 53 1.64 16.18 8.68
N THR A 54 1.66 15.11 7.87
CA THR A 54 0.46 14.54 7.22
C THR A 54 -0.42 13.73 8.19
N THR A 55 -0.31 13.98 9.50
CA THR A 55 -1.14 13.35 10.53
C THR A 55 -2.40 14.18 10.70
N VAL A 56 -3.48 13.76 10.03
CA VAL A 56 -4.82 14.24 10.40
C VAL A 56 -5.07 13.73 11.81
N SER A 57 -5.13 14.69 12.72
CA SER A 57 -5.31 14.55 14.15
C SER A 57 -6.52 13.69 14.51
N ARG A 58 -6.27 12.56 15.19
CA ARG A 58 -7.12 12.05 16.27
C ARG A 58 -6.27 11.16 17.17
N GLU A 59 -6.27 11.42 18.47
CA GLU A 59 -5.85 10.40 19.44
C GLU A 59 -6.77 9.18 19.25
N SER A 60 -6.19 8.05 18.87
CA SER A 60 -6.92 6.80 18.82
C SER A 60 -7.18 6.35 20.26
N GLU A 61 -8.44 6.32 20.68
CA GLU A 61 -8.87 5.72 21.95
C GLU A 61 -8.79 4.18 21.96
N GLU A 62 -8.32 3.54 20.87
CA GLU A 62 -8.13 2.09 20.81
C GLU A 62 -6.89 1.65 21.60
N VAL A 63 -7.14 1.21 22.83
CA VAL A 63 -6.19 0.52 23.71
C VAL A 63 -5.77 -0.81 23.06
N GLY A 64 -4.55 -0.88 22.50
CA GLY A 64 -3.97 -2.17 22.07
C GLY A 64 -2.84 -2.12 21.02
N TYR A 65 -2.70 -1.04 20.26
CA TYR A 65 -1.72 -0.96 19.16
C TYR A 65 -0.31 -0.51 19.59
N LYS A 66 0.21 -1.03 20.72
CA LYS A 66 1.56 -0.70 21.21
C LYS A 66 2.70 -1.54 20.62
N ASN A 67 2.40 -2.52 19.78
CA ASN A 67 3.42 -3.29 19.06
C ASN A 67 3.33 -3.02 17.55
N VAL A 68 4.40 -2.49 16.96
CA VAL A 68 4.56 -2.30 15.51
C VAL A 68 4.54 -3.68 14.85
N ARG A 69 3.36 -4.17 14.48
CA ARG A 69 3.23 -5.32 13.58
C ARG A 69 3.43 -4.81 12.15
N PHE A 70 4.61 -5.11 11.62
CA PHE A 70 4.88 -5.11 10.19
C PHE A 70 3.76 -5.89 9.46
N GLY A 71 2.92 -5.16 8.71
CA GLY A 71 1.65 -5.67 8.15
C GLY A 71 0.45 -4.74 8.35
N GLY A 72 0.57 -3.70 9.18
CA GLY A 72 -0.50 -2.72 9.44
C GLY A 72 -0.66 -1.59 8.42
N VAL A 73 0.31 -1.40 7.51
CA VAL A 73 0.36 -0.18 6.67
C VAL A 73 -0.84 -0.02 5.72
N ALA A 74 -1.43 -1.13 5.26
CA ALA A 74 -2.62 -1.08 4.43
C ALA A 74 -3.85 -0.58 5.22
N TYR A 75 -4.01 -1.03 6.47
CA TYR A 75 -5.07 -0.58 7.37
C TYR A 75 -4.88 0.87 7.78
N GLN A 76 -3.63 1.27 8.09
CA GLN A 76 -3.30 2.66 8.40
C GLN A 76 -3.64 3.58 7.23
N LEU A 77 -3.24 3.22 6.01
CA LEU A 77 -3.56 4.01 4.81
C LEU A 77 -5.07 4.09 4.60
N SER A 78 -5.80 2.97 4.74
CA SER A 78 -7.27 2.96 4.61
C SER A 78 -7.95 3.89 5.62
N ALA A 79 -7.51 3.88 6.88
CA ALA A 79 -8.00 4.79 7.91
C ALA A 79 -7.71 6.25 7.55
N GLN A 80 -6.47 6.57 7.13
CA GLN A 80 -6.08 7.92 6.71
C GLN A 80 -6.90 8.42 5.52
N LEU A 81 -7.16 7.57 4.52
CA LEU A 81 -7.99 7.93 3.36
C LEU A 81 -9.45 8.20 3.78
N LYS A 82 -10.01 7.39 4.68
CA LYS A 82 -11.37 7.59 5.21
C LYS A 82 -11.47 8.88 6.03
N ASP A 83 -10.51 9.14 6.90
CA ASP A 83 -10.45 10.36 7.71
C ASP A 83 -10.28 11.62 6.84
N ALA A 84 -9.53 11.50 5.74
CA ALA A 84 -9.41 12.55 4.73
C ALA A 84 -10.67 12.73 3.86
N GLY A 85 -11.71 11.92 4.05
CA GLY A 85 -13.01 12.07 3.41
C GLY A 85 -13.24 11.22 2.15
N PHE A 86 -12.42 10.19 1.91
CA PHE A 86 -12.66 9.23 0.83
C PHE A 86 -13.84 8.31 1.18
N LYS A 87 -14.92 8.38 0.39
CA LYS A 87 -16.22 7.75 0.71
C LYS A 87 -16.47 6.40 0.05
N HIS A 88 -15.61 5.99 -0.88
CA HIS A 88 -15.78 4.73 -1.61
C HIS A 88 -15.32 3.52 -0.79
N ASP A 89 -15.82 2.33 -1.13
CA ASP A 89 -15.42 1.08 -0.47
C ASP A 89 -13.91 0.84 -0.66
N ILE A 90 -13.22 0.48 0.43
CA ILE A 90 -11.79 0.14 0.43
C ILE A 90 -11.67 -1.30 0.90
N ARG A 91 -10.95 -2.12 0.12
CA ARG A 91 -10.65 -3.50 0.46
C ARG A 91 -9.15 -3.68 0.61
N GLU A 92 -8.71 -4.05 1.80
CA GLU A 92 -7.32 -4.27 2.12
C GLU A 92 -6.94 -5.74 1.94
N MET A 93 -5.76 -5.98 1.35
CA MET A 93 -5.17 -7.32 1.27
C MET A 93 -3.71 -7.25 1.70
N VAL A 94 -3.35 -8.00 2.74
CA VAL A 94 -1.97 -8.15 3.24
C VAL A 94 -1.50 -9.56 2.92
N LEU A 95 -0.60 -9.69 1.95
CA LEU A 95 -0.13 -10.99 1.47
C LEU A 95 0.77 -11.71 2.50
N GLY A 96 1.63 -10.97 3.20
CA GLY A 96 2.48 -11.53 4.26
C GLY A 96 3.26 -12.78 3.82
N HIS A 97 3.05 -13.89 4.53
CA HIS A 97 3.71 -15.18 4.25
C HIS A 97 3.36 -15.74 2.87
N LEU A 98 2.17 -15.45 2.32
CA LEU A 98 1.78 -15.91 0.99
C LEU A 98 2.74 -15.40 -0.09
N GLN A 99 3.26 -14.17 0.06
CA GLN A 99 4.20 -13.58 -0.88
C GLN A 99 5.59 -14.23 -0.83
N ARG A 100 5.99 -14.80 0.32
CA ARG A 100 7.32 -15.41 0.53
C ARG A 100 7.32 -16.93 0.44
N GLY A 101 6.15 -17.56 0.53
CA GLY A 101 6.01 -19.03 0.55
C GLY A 101 5.71 -19.67 -0.80
N GLY A 102 5.60 -18.90 -1.88
CA GLY A 102 5.36 -19.43 -3.22
C GLY A 102 6.56 -20.20 -3.79
N THR A 103 6.30 -21.18 -4.66
CA THR A 103 7.36 -21.86 -5.41
C THR A 103 8.08 -20.85 -6.31
N PRO A 104 9.43 -20.71 -6.21
CA PRO A 104 10.18 -19.79 -7.06
C PRO A 104 9.98 -20.09 -8.54
N ILE A 105 10.06 -19.07 -9.39
CA ILE A 105 9.95 -19.27 -10.85
C ILE A 105 11.23 -19.90 -11.42
N ALA A 106 11.17 -20.42 -12.65
CA ALA A 106 12.31 -21.07 -13.29
C ALA A 106 13.56 -20.17 -13.33
N PHE A 107 13.37 -18.88 -13.58
CA PHE A 107 14.44 -17.88 -13.57
C PHE A 107 15.12 -17.78 -12.20
N ASP A 108 14.35 -17.61 -11.12
CA ASP A 108 14.88 -17.52 -9.75
C ASP A 108 15.67 -18.78 -9.36
N ARG A 109 15.23 -19.97 -9.80
CA ARG A 109 15.95 -21.23 -9.53
C ARG A 109 17.31 -21.29 -10.20
N VAL A 110 17.40 -20.86 -11.46
CA VAL A 110 18.67 -20.84 -12.20
C VAL A 110 19.61 -19.81 -11.57
N LEU A 111 19.11 -18.60 -11.28
CA LEU A 111 19.89 -17.53 -10.66
C LEU A 111 20.42 -17.93 -9.27
N ALA A 112 19.58 -18.55 -8.44
CA ALA A 112 19.98 -19.03 -7.11
C ALA A 112 21.11 -20.08 -7.21
N THR A 113 21.04 -20.97 -8.20
CA THR A 113 22.11 -21.96 -8.44
C THR A 113 23.42 -21.28 -8.83
N GLN A 114 23.38 -20.22 -9.64
CA GLN A 114 24.57 -19.47 -10.06
C GLN A 114 25.24 -18.71 -8.92
N PHE A 115 24.48 -18.17 -7.97
CA PHE A 115 25.06 -17.51 -6.78
C PHE A 115 25.54 -18.48 -5.70
N GLY A 116 25.12 -19.75 -5.77
CA GLY A 116 25.52 -20.79 -4.81
C GLY A 116 26.76 -21.61 -5.21
N ALA A 117 27.22 -21.50 -6.45
CA ALA A 117 28.41 -22.17 -6.98
C ALA A 117 29.68 -21.34 -6.75
#